data_AF-A0A8S3YXJ9-F1
#
_entry.id   AF-A0A8S3YXJ9-F1
#
_cell.length_a   1.000
_cell.length_b   1.000
_cell.length_c   1.000
_cell.angle_alpha   90.00
_cell.angle_beta   90.00
_cell.angle_gamma   90.00
#
_symmetry.space_group_name_H-M   'P 1'
#
loop_
_entity.id
_entity.type
_entity.pdbx_description
1 polymer ?
#
loop_
_entity_poly.entity_id
_entity_poly.type
_entity_poly.pdbx_seq_one_letter_code
_entity_poly.pdbx_strand_id
1 'polypeptide(L)'
;TDAALAGDALRLVQQSLNSLLDPHNDRHGLIKTAQQSEFYSNVTGGVQCWTQPPVPWIHGPTVRDVLLKSMVSGITGPVILDQHGVRTGYKLDLMHLEYRTPLKKVGTWTLKDRVISTLPRTVISKSAQNLNRTRVATTIL
;
A
#
# COMPACT_ATOMS: atom_id res chain seq x y z
N THR A 1 -0.13 9.99 8.07
CA THR A 1 -0.22 9.21 6.82
C THR A 1 -0.13 7.72 7.11
N ASP A 2 0.83 7.30 7.94
CA ASP A 2 1.05 5.90 8.32
C ASP A 2 -0.15 5.19 8.96
N ALA A 3 -0.93 5.89 9.80
CA ALA A 3 -2.13 5.29 10.40
C ALA A 3 -3.19 4.90 9.34
N ALA A 4 -3.34 5.69 8.28
CA ALA A 4 -4.26 5.36 7.19
C ALA A 4 -3.74 4.17 6.37
N LEU A 5 -2.43 4.09 6.15
CA LEU A 5 -1.79 2.94 5.49
C LEU A 5 -1.91 1.67 6.32
N ALA A 6 -1.76 1.76 7.65
CA ALA A 6 -1.93 0.63 8.56
C ALA A 6 -3.37 0.09 8.54
N GLY A 7 -4.36 0.98 8.54
CA GLY A 7 -5.77 0.61 8.40
C GLY A 7 -6.07 -0.09 7.07
N ASP A 8 -5.50 0.43 5.98
CA ASP A 8 -5.60 -0.17 4.66
C ASP A 8 -4.91 -1.53 4.56
N ALA A 9 -3.73 -1.68 5.18
CA ALA A 9 -3.01 -2.95 5.25
C ALA A 9 -3.80 -4.02 6.02
N LEU A 10 -4.41 -3.65 7.15
CA LEU A 10 -5.27 -4.56 7.92
C LEU A 10 -6.45 -5.02 7.07
N ARG A 11 -7.08 -4.11 6.33
CA ARG A 11 -8.20 -4.43 5.44
C ARG A 11 -7.80 -5.37 4.32
N LEU A 12 -6.61 -5.17 3.72
CA LEU A 12 -6.05 -6.07 2.71
C LEU A 12 -5.83 -7.48 3.28
N VAL A 13 -5.20 -7.57 4.45
CA VAL A 13 -4.95 -8.85 5.13
C VAL A 13 -6.26 -9.55 5.46
N GLN A 14 -7.24 -8.84 6.02
CA GLN A 14 -8.55 -9.40 6.35
C GLN A 14 -9.25 -9.97 5.11
N GLN A 15 -9.30 -9.20 4.02
CA GLN A 15 -9.93 -9.67 2.78
C GLN A 15 -9.21 -10.89 2.19
N SER A 16 -7.88 -10.89 2.24
CA SER A 16 -7.05 -12.00 1.76
C SER A 16 -7.29 -13.27 2.58
N LEU A 17 -7.32 -13.15 3.91
CA LEU A 17 -7.58 -14.27 4.81
C LEU A 17 -9.01 -14.80 4.68
N ASN A 18 -10.01 -13.93 4.52
CA ASN A 18 -11.38 -14.36 4.25
C ASN A 18 -11.48 -15.22 2.98
N SER A 19 -10.71 -14.88 1.95
CA SER A 19 -10.64 -15.69 0.72
C SER A 19 -9.90 -17.02 0.92
N LEU A 20 -8.94 -17.09 1.83
CA LEU A 20 -8.19 -18.30 2.15
C LEU A 20 -8.97 -19.27 3.05
N LEU A 21 -9.80 -18.72 3.93
CA LEU A 21 -10.61 -19.47 4.88
C LEU A 21 -11.97 -19.88 4.31
N ASP A 22 -12.25 -19.56 3.04
CA ASP A 22 -13.44 -20.05 2.36
C ASP A 22 -13.36 -21.58 2.20
N PRO A 23 -14.22 -22.36 2.88
CA PRO A 23 -14.17 -23.82 2.85
C PRO A 23 -14.44 -24.39 1.46
N HIS A 24 -15.08 -23.63 0.56
CA HIS A 24 -15.31 -24.06 -0.82
C HIS A 24 -14.06 -23.93 -1.71
N ASN A 25 -13.02 -23.23 -1.24
CA ASN A 25 -11.81 -22.95 -1.98
C ASN A 25 -10.52 -23.29 -1.22
N ASP A 26 -10.59 -24.11 -0.15
CA ASP A 26 -9.42 -24.60 0.61
C ASP A 26 -8.63 -25.65 -0.18
N ARG A 27 -8.08 -25.24 -1.33
CA ARG A 27 -7.23 -26.04 -2.21
C ARG A 27 -5.84 -26.30 -1.61
N HIS A 28 -5.49 -25.59 -0.54
CA HIS A 28 -4.15 -25.58 0.03
C HIS A 28 -4.08 -26.23 1.42
N GLY A 29 -5.20 -26.79 1.90
CA GLY A 29 -5.28 -27.54 3.15
C GLY A 29 -4.98 -26.71 4.39
N LEU A 30 -5.09 -25.38 4.31
CA LEU A 30 -4.71 -24.46 5.38
C LEU A 30 -5.67 -24.60 6.57
N ILE A 31 -6.95 -24.84 6.30
CA ILE A 31 -7.94 -25.07 7.36
C ILE A 31 -7.64 -26.40 8.07
N LYS A 32 -7.25 -27.44 7.32
CA LYS A 32 -6.92 -28.76 7.88
C LYS A 32 -5.70 -28.71 8.79
N THR A 33 -4.61 -28.08 8.35
CA THR A 33 -3.39 -27.94 9.18
C THR A 33 -3.61 -27.04 10.39
N ALA A 34 -4.45 -26.02 10.29
CA ALA A 34 -4.86 -25.19 11.42
C ALA A 34 -5.61 -25.99 12.49
N GLN A 35 -6.53 -26.87 12.08
CA GLN A 35 -7.31 -27.72 13.00
C GLN A 35 -6.46 -28.80 13.67
N GLN A 36 -5.39 -29.26 13.01
CA GLN A 36 -4.54 -30.34 13.51
C GLN A 36 -3.41 -29.86 14.42
N SER A 37 -3.34 -28.57 14.77
CA SER A 37 -2.21 -27.95 15.51
C SER A 37 -0.83 -28.11 14.83
N GLU A 38 -0.81 -28.56 13.58
CA GLU A 38 0.38 -28.68 12.72
C GLU A 38 0.62 -27.44 11.86
N PHE A 39 -0.09 -26.34 12.16
CA PHE A 39 -0.13 -25.14 11.34
C PHE A 39 1.26 -24.57 11.04
N TYR A 40 2.17 -24.59 12.01
CA TYR A 40 3.50 -24.00 11.89
C TYR A 40 4.60 -25.02 11.60
N SER A 41 4.56 -26.19 12.23
CA SER A 41 5.41 -27.35 11.96
C SER A 41 4.89 -28.57 12.73
N ASN A 42 5.26 -29.76 12.29
CA ASN A 42 4.99 -31.03 12.98
C ASN A 42 5.92 -31.29 14.19
N VAL A 43 6.86 -30.39 14.51
CA VAL A 43 7.90 -30.64 15.54
C VAL A 43 7.87 -29.64 16.70
N THR A 44 7.64 -28.34 16.46
CA THR A 44 7.94 -27.32 17.48
C THR A 44 6.82 -26.31 17.75
N GLY A 45 5.61 -26.51 17.20
CA GLY A 45 4.49 -25.59 17.44
C GLY A 45 4.73 -24.15 16.92
N GLY A 46 5.72 -23.97 16.04
CA GLY A 46 6.22 -22.67 15.59
C GLY A 46 7.31 -22.83 14.52
N VAL A 47 7.55 -21.76 13.75
CA VAL A 47 8.62 -21.71 12.73
C VAL A 47 9.93 -21.32 13.41
N GLN A 48 10.94 -22.18 13.30
CA GLN A 48 12.26 -21.95 13.89
C GLN A 48 13.16 -21.16 12.95
N CYS A 49 13.39 -19.87 13.25
CA CYS A 49 14.23 -19.00 12.44
C CYS A 49 15.74 -19.08 12.81
N TRP A 50 16.07 -19.74 13.91
CA TRP A 50 17.45 -19.92 14.38
C TRP A 50 18.11 -21.22 13.90
N THR A 51 17.36 -22.15 13.30
CA THR A 51 17.95 -23.35 12.70
C THR A 51 18.70 -22.99 11.41
N GLN A 52 19.74 -23.75 11.09
CA GLN A 52 20.56 -23.54 9.89
C GLN A 52 20.57 -24.81 9.02
N PRO A 53 19.92 -24.81 7.85
CA PRO A 53 19.09 -23.74 7.29
C PRO A 53 17.72 -23.60 8.01
N PRO A 54 17.08 -22.42 7.97
CA PRO A 54 15.73 -22.26 8.48
C PRO A 54 14.73 -23.01 7.58
N VAL A 55 13.74 -23.65 8.20
CA VAL A 55 12.67 -24.33 7.46
C VAL A 55 11.54 -23.34 7.22
N PRO A 56 11.22 -22.99 5.95
CA PRO A 56 10.15 -22.05 5.65
C PRO A 56 8.78 -22.63 5.95
N TRP A 57 7.82 -21.76 6.25
CA TRP A 57 6.44 -22.15 6.48
C TRP A 57 5.78 -22.63 5.18
N ILE A 58 5.21 -23.84 5.19
CA ILE A 58 4.65 -24.50 4.00
C ILE A 58 3.53 -23.71 3.32
N HIS A 59 2.71 -22.98 4.09
CA HIS A 59 1.62 -22.17 3.54
C HIS A 59 2.03 -20.73 3.18
N GLY A 60 3.27 -20.33 3.47
CA GLY A 60 3.78 -18.99 3.19
C GLY A 60 3.59 -18.55 1.73
N PRO A 61 3.95 -19.37 0.73
CA PRO A 61 3.71 -19.06 -0.68
C PRO A 61 2.23 -18.83 -1.02
N THR A 62 1.33 -19.67 -0.49
CA THR A 62 -0.11 -19.52 -0.69
C THR A 62 -0.64 -18.21 -0.11
N VAL A 63 -0.25 -17.88 1.13
CA VAL A 63 -0.68 -16.63 1.78
C VAL A 63 -0.16 -15.41 1.01
N ARG A 64 1.12 -15.45 0.59
CA ARG A 64 1.71 -14.42 -0.26
C ARG A 64 0.90 -14.22 -1.54
N ASP A 65 0.61 -15.30 -2.25
CA ASP A 65 -0.06 -15.21 -3.55
C ASP A 65 -1.47 -14.63 -3.43
N VAL A 66 -2.21 -14.96 -2.37
CA VAL A 66 -3.54 -14.37 -2.14
C VAL A 66 -3.44 -12.89 -1.73
N LEU A 67 -2.45 -12.52 -0.92
CA LEU A 67 -2.20 -11.10 -0.60
C LEU A 67 -1.90 -10.28 -1.85
N LEU A 68 -1.05 -10.79 -2.76
CA LEU A 68 -0.69 -10.10 -4.00
C LEU A 68 -1.85 -10.00 -4.99
N LYS A 69 -2.76 -10.99 -5.02
CA LYS A 69 -3.96 -10.99 -5.88
C LYS A 69 -5.12 -10.19 -5.31
N SER A 70 -5.08 -9.87 -4.02
CA SER A 70 -6.17 -9.15 -3.36
C SER A 70 -6.13 -7.66 -3.70
N MET A 71 -7.31 -7.10 -3.94
CA MET A 71 -7.51 -5.69 -4.21
C MET A 71 -8.55 -5.14 -3.24
N VAL A 72 -8.21 -4.07 -2.52
CA VAL A 72 -9.11 -3.41 -1.58
C VAL A 72 -9.23 -1.92 -1.88
N SER A 73 -10.40 -1.35 -1.59
CA SER A 73 -10.59 0.10 -1.60
C SER A 73 -10.40 0.63 -0.19
N GLY A 74 -9.27 1.28 0.05
CA GLY A 74 -8.87 1.82 1.34
C GLY A 74 -9.12 3.32 1.49
N ILE A 75 -8.78 3.85 2.66
CA ILE A 75 -8.81 5.28 2.98
C ILE A 75 -7.80 6.03 2.09
N THR A 76 -6.68 5.38 1.75
CA THR A 76 -5.67 5.94 0.83
C THR A 76 -5.97 5.65 -0.65
N GLY A 77 -7.20 5.26 -0.98
CA GLY A 77 -7.62 4.88 -2.33
C GLY A 77 -7.40 3.38 -2.63
N PRO A 78 -7.30 2.98 -3.91
CA PRO A 78 -7.09 1.59 -4.28
C PRO A 78 -5.76 1.05 -3.73
N VAL A 79 -5.81 -0.14 -3.13
CA VAL A 79 -4.64 -0.87 -2.61
C VAL A 79 -4.52 -2.14 -3.44
N ILE A 80 -3.52 -2.14 -4.31
CA ILE A 80 -3.17 -3.23 -5.22
C ILE A 80 -1.66 -3.41 -5.13
N LEU A 81 -1.20 -4.65 -5.02
CA LEU A 81 0.22 -4.98 -5.00
C LEU A 81 0.64 -5.59 -6.34
N ASP A 82 1.86 -5.30 -6.77
CA ASP A 82 2.48 -6.00 -7.90
C ASP A 82 3.05 -7.36 -7.46
N GLN A 83 3.66 -8.09 -8.39
CA GLN A 83 4.27 -9.41 -8.12
C GLN A 83 5.42 -9.37 -7.09
N HIS A 84 5.96 -8.18 -6.77
CA HIS A 84 7.03 -7.97 -5.80
C HIS A 84 6.51 -7.43 -4.46
N GLY A 85 5.20 -7.19 -4.32
CA GLY A 85 4.60 -6.61 -3.12
C GLY A 85 4.66 -5.08 -3.08
N VAL A 86 4.97 -4.42 -4.18
CA VAL A 86 4.99 -2.95 -4.28
C VAL A 86 3.59 -2.46 -4.61
N ARG A 87 3.14 -1.43 -3.90
CA ARG A 87 1.83 -0.82 -4.18
C ARG A 87 1.81 -0.16 -5.56
N THR A 88 0.79 -0.46 -6.34
CA THR A 88 0.57 0.12 -7.68
C THR A 88 -0.83 0.71 -7.80
N GLY A 89 -1.09 1.44 -8.89
CA GLY A 89 -2.43 2.00 -9.15
C GLY A 89 -2.88 3.10 -8.18
N TYR A 90 -1.97 3.61 -7.33
CA TYR A 90 -2.28 4.68 -6.40
C TYR A 90 -2.20 6.05 -7.07
N LYS A 91 -2.88 7.01 -6.46
CA LYS A 91 -3.00 8.39 -6.94
C LYS A 91 -2.66 9.32 -5.79
N LEU A 92 -1.84 10.33 -6.05
CA LEU A 92 -1.50 11.37 -5.09
C LEU A 92 -2.20 12.66 -5.48
N ASP A 93 -2.72 13.37 -4.48
CA ASP A 93 -3.33 14.68 -4.71
C ASP A 93 -2.28 15.78 -4.59
N LEU A 94 -2.29 16.72 -5.53
CA LEU A 94 -1.46 17.92 -5.49
C LEU A 94 -2.25 19.01 -4.80
N MET A 95 -1.73 19.49 -3.67
CA MET A 95 -2.38 20.51 -2.85
C MET A 95 -1.62 21.82 -2.95
N HIS A 96 -2.35 22.93 -3.02
CA HIS A 96 -1.82 24.29 -3.05
C HIS A 96 -2.29 25.04 -1.81
N LEU A 97 -1.33 25.74 -1.19
CA LEU A 97 -1.55 26.59 -0.03
C LEU A 97 -1.04 27.98 -0.35
N GLU A 98 -1.90 28.99 -0.21
CA GLU A 98 -1.57 30.39 -0.36
C GLU A 98 -2.05 31.19 0.87
N TYR A 99 -1.35 32.28 1.18
CA TYR A 99 -1.67 33.12 2.34
C TYR A 99 -3.13 33.59 2.31
N ARG A 100 -3.83 33.43 3.44
CA ARG A 100 -5.28 33.73 3.61
C ARG A 100 -6.21 32.92 2.70
N THR A 101 -5.73 31.86 2.06
CA THR A 101 -6.58 30.94 1.30
C THR A 101 -6.60 29.55 1.96
N PRO A 102 -7.73 28.85 1.97
CA PRO A 102 -7.79 27.45 2.38
C PRO A 102 -6.92 26.57 1.48
N LEU A 103 -6.47 25.43 2.02
CA LEU A 103 -5.78 24.40 1.24
C LEU A 103 -6.70 23.92 0.09
N LYS A 104 -6.23 24.00 -1.15
CA LYS A 104 -6.99 23.60 -2.34
C LYS A 104 -6.28 22.49 -3.10
N LYS A 105 -7.03 21.50 -3.56
CA LYS A 105 -6.53 20.52 -4.53
C LYS A 105 -6.39 21.19 -5.90
N VAL A 106 -5.21 21.07 -6.49
CA VAL A 106 -4.83 21.72 -7.75
C VAL A 106 -4.38 20.75 -8.84
N GLY A 107 -4.46 19.46 -8.55
CA GLY A 107 -4.04 18.44 -9.48
C GLY A 107 -3.90 17.08 -8.83
N THR A 108 -3.40 16.14 -9.62
CA THR A 108 -3.22 14.76 -9.24
C THR A 108 -1.99 14.19 -9.91
N TRP A 109 -1.30 13.30 -9.23
CA TRP A 109 -0.19 12.54 -9.78
C TRP A 109 -0.53 11.05 -9.81
N THR A 110 -0.28 10.41 -10.94
CA THR A 110 -0.35 8.95 -11.10
C THR A 110 0.94 8.43 -11.75
N LEU A 111 1.22 7.13 -11.57
CA LEU A 111 2.36 6.49 -12.24
C LEU A 111 2.26 6.59 -13.78
N LYS A 112 1.04 6.48 -14.31
CA LYS A 112 0.74 6.46 -15.75
C LYS A 112 0.76 7.85 -16.37
N ASP A 113 0.00 8.78 -15.79
CA ASP A 113 -0.28 10.09 -16.40
C ASP A 113 0.62 11.20 -15.86
N ARG A 114 1.54 10.86 -14.94
CA ARG A 114 2.42 11.81 -14.25
C ARG A 114 1.58 12.91 -13.60
N VAL A 115 1.99 14.18 -13.71
CA VAL A 115 1.30 15.32 -13.11
C VAL A 115 0.22 15.82 -14.06
N ILE A 116 -1.02 15.82 -13.57
CA ILE A 116 -2.14 16.54 -14.16
C ILE A 116 -2.48 17.68 -13.20
N SER A 117 -2.32 18.94 -13.62
CA SER A 117 -2.63 20.10 -12.78
C SER A 117 -3.55 21.07 -13.49
N THR A 118 -4.43 21.69 -12.71
CA THR A 118 -5.30 22.80 -13.14
C THR A 118 -4.63 24.17 -12.94
N LEU A 119 -3.43 24.21 -12.36
CA LEU A 119 -2.69 25.47 -12.23
C LEU A 119 -2.27 25.96 -13.63
N PRO A 120 -2.44 27.25 -13.92
CA PRO A 120 -1.89 27.82 -15.13
C PRO A 120 -0.38 27.62 -15.11
N ARG A 121 0.14 26.94 -16.14
CA ARG A 121 1.59 26.75 -16.31
C ARG A 121 2.20 28.14 -16.40
N THR A 122 2.90 28.55 -15.34
CA THR A 122 3.59 29.83 -15.34
C THR A 122 4.69 29.70 -16.38
N VAL A 123 4.49 30.26 -17.57
CA VAL A 123 5.58 30.55 -18.48
C VAL A 123 6.45 31.51 -17.70
N ILE A 124 7.56 31.02 -17.16
CA ILE A 124 8.56 31.88 -16.54
C ILE A 124 9.15 32.70 -17.69
N SER A 125 8.49 33.81 -18.04
CA SER A 125 9.21 34.89 -18.68
C SER A 125 10.29 35.28 -17.68
N LYS A 126 11.56 35.20 -18.11
CA LYS A 126 12.73 35.58 -17.30
C LYS A 126 12.66 37.03 -16.78
N SER A 127 11.65 37.81 -17.17
CA SER A 127 11.51 39.23 -16.90
C SER A 127 10.66 39.60 -15.68
N ALA A 128 10.08 38.65 -14.94
CA ALA A 128 9.28 38.96 -13.74
C ALA A 128 9.67 38.12 -12.52
N GLN A 129 10.97 37.90 -12.31
CA GLN A 129 11.44 37.54 -10.97
C GLN A 129 11.28 38.77 -10.09
N ASN A 130 10.14 38.89 -9.41
CA ASN A 130 10.00 39.82 -8.29
C ASN A 130 10.96 39.37 -7.19
N LEU A 131 12.08 40.07 -7.01
CA LEU A 131 13.17 39.73 -6.08
C LEU A 131 12.73 39.65 -4.59
N ASN A 132 11.54 40.15 -4.23
CA ASN A 132 11.08 40.29 -2.85
C ASN A 132 9.97 39.30 -2.45
N ARG A 133 10.11 38.00 -2.76
CA ARG A 133 9.22 36.96 -2.19
C ARG A 133 10.02 35.76 -1.69
N THR A 134 10.18 35.66 -0.38
CA THR A 134 10.67 34.45 0.30
C THR A 134 9.61 33.36 0.20
N ARG A 135 9.94 32.22 -0.40
CA ARG A 135 9.07 31.04 -0.46
C ARG A 135 9.54 30.04 0.59
N VAL A 136 8.70 29.77 1.58
CA VAL A 136 8.93 28.68 2.54
C VAL A 136 8.26 27.44 1.97
N ALA A 137 9.07 26.44 1.62
CA ALA A 137 8.58 25.11 1.24
C ALA A 137 8.73 24.19 2.44
N THR A 138 7.60 23.67 2.94
CA THR A 138 7.61 22.65 3.99
C THR A 138 7.06 21.36 3.41
N THR A 139 7.88 20.32 3.43
CA THR A 139 7.45 18.95 3.16
C THR A 139 7.01 18.34 4.49
N ILE A 140 5.76 17.86 4.56
CA ILE A 140 5.27 17.06 5.69
C ILE A 140 5.28 15.61 5.20
N LEU A 141 6.02 14.75 5.91
CA LEU A 141 6.03 13.29 5.72
C LEU A 141 4.85 12.67 6.50
#